data_AF-A0A1I6BCI0-F1
#
_entry.id   AF-A0A1I6BCI0-F1
#
_cell.length_a   1.000
_cell.length_b   1.000
_cell.length_c   1.000
_cell.angle_alpha   90.00
_cell.angle_beta   90.00
_cell.angle_gamma   90.00
#
_symmetry.space_group_name_H-M   'P 1'
#
loop_
_entity.id
_entity.type
_entity.pdbx_description
1 polymer ?
#
loop_
_entity_poly.entity_id
_entity_poly.type
_entity_poly.pdbx_seq_one_letter_code
_entity_poly.pdbx_strand_id
1 'polypeptide(L)'
;MVCPTAGRRATVLYLRSGTGVFAHRSAFAGERLYYDSQLENKRSRGLSNYFGVDRAWEAQMRKGRKLYYRGQPTKWHERLLKLERQTEATAPVLLRMLNGY
;
A
#
# COMPACT_ATOMS: atom_id res chain seq x y z
N MET A 1 -12.45 4.90 -4.95
CA MET A 1 -11.92 6.21 -5.40
C MET A 1 -12.70 6.64 -6.63
N VAL A 2 -12.79 7.93 -6.95
CA VAL A 2 -13.40 8.43 -8.20
C VAL A 2 -12.29 8.98 -9.07
N CYS A 3 -12.24 8.58 -10.34
CA CYS A 3 -11.28 9.10 -11.29
C CYS A 3 -11.61 10.56 -11.62
N PRO A 4 -10.67 11.51 -11.47
CA PRO A 4 -10.93 12.92 -11.74
C PRO A 4 -11.21 13.19 -13.22
N THR A 5 -10.54 12.47 -14.13
CA THR A 5 -10.68 12.68 -15.58
C THR A 5 -11.97 12.08 -16.14
N ALA A 6 -12.34 10.88 -15.70
CA ALA A 6 -13.50 10.16 -16.25
C ALA A 6 -14.78 10.31 -15.42
N GLY A 7 -14.70 10.85 -14.20
CA GLY A 7 -15.83 10.92 -13.27
C GLY A 7 -16.36 9.57 -12.80
N ARG A 8 -15.66 8.47 -13.13
CA ARG A 8 -16.09 7.10 -12.83
C ARG A 8 -15.47 6.59 -11.54
N ARG A 9 -16.21 5.78 -10.80
CA ARG A 9 -15.64 5.02 -9.69
C ARG A 9 -14.60 4.03 -10.22
N ALA A 10 -13.43 4.07 -9.62
CA ALA A 10 -12.30 3.21 -9.93
C ALA A 10 -11.74 2.59 -8.65
N THR A 11 -11.36 1.32 -8.75
CA THR A 11 -10.59 0.63 -7.71
C THR A 11 -9.10 0.95 -7.84
N VAL A 12 -8.63 1.11 -9.09
CA VAL A 12 -7.23 1.40 -9.43
C VAL A 12 -7.19 2.56 -10.41
N LEU A 13 -6.27 3.50 -10.16
CA LEU A 13 -5.89 4.51 -11.12
C LEU A 13 -4.51 4.15 -11.70
N TYR A 14 -4.31 4.49 -12.96
CA TYR A 14 -3.12 4.20 -13.73
C TYR A 14 -2.43 5.50 -14.08
N LEU A 15 -1.09 5.51 -14.06
CA LEU A 15 -0.34 6.67 -14.52
C LEU A 15 -0.38 6.75 -16.04
N ARG A 16 -0.79 7.91 -16.55
CA ARG A 16 -0.71 8.23 -17.97
C ARG A 16 0.74 8.53 -18.36
N SER A 17 1.20 7.89 -19.43
CA SER A 17 2.51 8.13 -20.01
C SER A 17 2.74 9.62 -20.27
N GLY A 18 3.90 10.15 -19.87
CA GLY A 18 4.35 11.50 -20.22
C GLY A 18 3.63 12.68 -19.54
N THR A 19 2.62 12.45 -18.68
CA THR A 19 1.86 13.56 -18.06
C THR A 19 1.78 13.52 -16.54
N GLY A 20 2.15 12.40 -15.90
CA GLY A 20 2.11 12.30 -14.43
C GLY A 20 0.68 12.21 -13.85
N VAL A 21 -0.35 12.10 -14.70
CA VAL A 21 -1.75 12.09 -14.27
C VAL A 21 -2.24 10.66 -14.02
N PHE A 22 -2.89 10.44 -12.87
CA PHE A 22 -3.54 9.18 -12.54
C PHE A 22 -4.99 9.16 -13.03
N ALA A 23 -5.33 8.18 -13.87
CA ALA A 23 -6.64 8.08 -14.47
C ALA A 23 -7.18 6.65 -14.59
N HIS A 24 -8.48 6.53 -14.83
CA HIS A 24 -9.13 5.26 -15.10
C HIS A 24 -8.71 4.73 -16.48
N ARG A 25 -8.67 3.40 -16.65
CA ARG A 25 -8.27 2.77 -17.92
C ARG A 25 -9.05 3.23 -19.16
N SER A 26 -10.29 3.69 -18.97
CA SER A 26 -11.16 4.18 -20.04
C SER A 26 -11.08 5.70 -20.25
N ALA A 27 -10.32 6.43 -19.44
CA ALA A 27 -10.22 7.89 -19.55
C ALA A 27 -9.42 8.32 -20.79
N PHE A 28 -8.44 7.50 -21.18
CA PHE A 28 -7.55 7.75 -22.30
C PHE A 28 -7.51 6.51 -23.21
N ALA A 29 -8.57 6.31 -23.99
CA ALA A 29 -8.64 5.20 -24.93
C ALA A 29 -7.55 5.34 -26.01
N GLY A 30 -6.72 4.30 -26.19
CA GLY A 30 -5.62 4.29 -27.15
C GLY A 30 -4.27 4.75 -26.59
N GLU A 31 -4.23 5.30 -25.37
CA GLU A 31 -2.98 5.68 -24.72
C GLU A 31 -2.46 4.59 -23.78
N ARG A 32 -1.14 4.55 -23.61
CA ARG A 32 -0.51 3.64 -22.64
C ARG A 32 -0.65 4.18 -21.22
N LEU A 33 -1.23 3.33 -20.38
CA LEU A 33 -1.41 3.56 -18.96
C LEU A 33 -0.58 2.52 -18.19
N TYR A 34 0.12 2.98 -17.15
CA TYR A 34 1.03 2.16 -16.37
C TYR A 34 0.54 2.02 -14.92
N TYR A 35 0.72 0.84 -14.34
CA TYR A 35 0.73 0.69 -12.89
C TYR A 35 2.02 1.32 -12.32
N ASP A 36 1.98 1.81 -11.09
CA ASP A 36 3.18 2.34 -10.42
C ASP A 36 4.33 1.33 -10.41
N SER A 37 4.03 0.05 -10.18
CA SER A 37 5.02 -1.03 -10.19
C SER A 37 5.69 -1.24 -11.55
N GLN A 38 5.06 -0.82 -12.66
CA GLN A 38 5.65 -0.89 -13.99
C GLN A 38 6.64 0.25 -14.27
N LEU A 39 6.51 1.37 -13.55
CA LEU A 39 7.39 2.53 -13.67
C LEU A 39 8.68 2.34 -12.89
N GLU A 40 8.69 1.43 -11.91
CA GLU A 40 9.90 1.09 -11.17
C GLU A 40 10.95 0.44 -12.08
N ASN A 41 12.13 1.04 -12.11
CA ASN A 41 13.29 0.46 -12.77
C ASN A 41 13.55 -0.94 -12.21
N LYS A 42 13.93 -1.90 -13.07
CA LYS A 42 14.24 -3.28 -12.65
C LYS A 42 15.22 -3.34 -11.47
N ARG A 43 16.21 -2.43 -11.44
CA ARG A 43 17.19 -2.33 -10.35
C ARG A 43 16.58 -1.87 -9.01
N SER A 44 15.49 -1.12 -9.05
CA SER A 44 14.81 -0.56 -7.86
C SER A 44 13.55 -1.33 -7.45
N ARG A 45 13.12 -2.37 -8.18
CA ARG A 45 11.93 -3.17 -7.83
C ARG A 45 12.00 -3.82 -6.45
N GLY A 46 13.20 -4.01 -5.90
CA GLY A 46 13.36 -4.47 -4.52
C GLY A 46 13.07 -3.39 -3.48
N LEU A 47 13.27 -2.11 -3.81
CA LEU A 47 13.13 -0.98 -2.89
C LEU A 47 11.67 -0.77 -2.47
N SER A 48 10.73 -0.93 -3.41
CA SER A 48 9.30 -0.80 -3.13
C SER A 48 8.76 -1.93 -2.26
N ASN A 49 9.36 -3.12 -2.34
CA ASN A 49 9.00 -4.27 -1.51
C ASN A 49 9.35 -4.07 -0.03
N TYR A 50 10.41 -3.33 0.29
CA TYR A 50 10.75 -3.00 1.69
C TYR A 50 9.57 -2.30 2.38
N PHE A 51 8.90 -1.39 1.67
CA PHE A 51 7.71 -0.68 2.15
C PHE A 51 6.41 -1.42 1.86
N GLY A 52 6.46 -2.68 1.41
CA GLY A 52 5.28 -3.47 1.09
C GLY A 52 4.48 -3.85 2.33
N VAL A 53 5.19 -4.19 3.42
CA VAL A 53 4.57 -4.54 4.71
C VAL A 53 3.92 -3.31 5.34
N ASP A 54 4.59 -2.17 5.31
CA ASP A 54 4.06 -0.89 5.82
C ASP A 54 2.76 -0.50 5.09
N ARG A 55 2.76 -0.57 3.75
CA ARG A 55 1.55 -0.32 2.94
C ARG A 55 0.40 -1.27 3.27
N ALA A 56 0.71 -2.54 3.52
CA ALA A 56 -0.31 -3.52 3.92
C ALA A 56 -0.86 -3.25 5.31
N TRP A 57 -0.01 -2.84 6.26
CA TRP A 57 -0.40 -2.43 7.60
C TRP A 57 -1.29 -1.18 7.55
N GLU A 58 -0.90 -0.13 6.81
CA GLU A 58 -1.68 1.09 6.64
C GLU A 58 -3.06 0.82 6.04
N ALA A 59 -3.15 -0.05 5.04
CA ALA A 59 -4.42 -0.43 4.42
C ALA A 59 -5.35 -1.21 5.37
N GLN A 60 -4.79 -2.00 6.28
CA GLN A 60 -5.56 -2.74 7.30
C GLN A 60 -5.93 -1.89 8.50
N MET A 61 -5.11 -0.89 8.83
CA MET A 61 -5.35 0.02 9.95
C MET A 61 -6.62 0.83 9.72
N ARG A 62 -7.59 0.63 10.61
CA ARG A 62 -8.88 1.33 10.59
C ARG A 62 -9.21 1.80 12.00
N LYS A 63 -9.21 3.11 12.20
CA LYS A 63 -9.57 3.71 13.48
C LYS A 63 -10.99 3.30 13.87
N GLY A 64 -11.19 2.95 15.14
CA GLY A 64 -12.50 2.62 15.71
C GLY A 64 -12.95 1.16 15.57
N ARG A 65 -12.13 0.26 15.02
CA ARG A 65 -12.42 -1.17 15.09
C ARG A 65 -12.12 -1.76 16.47
N LYS A 66 -12.98 -2.66 16.93
CA LYS A 66 -12.79 -3.39 18.19
C LYS A 66 -11.61 -4.37 18.06
N LEU A 67 -10.64 -4.24 18.96
CA LEU A 67 -9.45 -5.10 18.99
C LEU A 67 -9.76 -6.50 19.55
N TYR A 68 -10.60 -6.57 20.59
CA TYR A 68 -10.89 -7.78 21.35
C TYR A 68 -12.38 -8.08 21.43
N TYR A 69 -12.74 -9.36 21.44
CA TYR A 69 -14.08 -9.83 21.74
C TYR A 69 -13.99 -10.97 22.75
N ARG A 70 -14.65 -10.82 23.91
CA ARG A 70 -14.57 -11.78 25.04
C ARG A 70 -13.13 -12.11 25.45
N GLY A 71 -12.27 -11.10 25.50
CA GLY A 71 -10.85 -11.25 25.83
C GLY A 71 -9.97 -11.84 24.71
N GLN A 72 -10.56 -12.34 23.62
CA GLN A 72 -9.83 -12.88 22.47
C GLN A 72 -9.61 -11.80 21.41
N PRO A 73 -8.45 -11.76 20.72
CA PRO A 73 -8.25 -10.85 19.61
C PRO A 73 -9.22 -11.18 18.48
N THR A 74 -9.75 -10.16 17.81
CA THR A 74 -10.55 -10.39 16.61
C THR A 74 -9.67 -10.90 15.47
N LYS A 75 -10.23 -11.63 14.50
CA LYS A 75 -9.48 -12.09 13.30
C LYS A 75 -8.76 -10.95 12.55
N TRP A 76 -9.33 -9.74 12.59
CA TRP A 76 -8.69 -8.56 12.02
C TRP A 76 -7.49 -8.11 12.86
N HIS A 77 -7.66 -8.04 14.18
CA HIS A 77 -6.57 -7.70 15.10
C HIS A 77 -5.42 -8.72 15.03
N GLU A 78 -5.71 -10.03 14.92
CA GLU A 78 -4.70 -11.07 14.72
C GLU A 78 -3.87 -10.85 13.45
N ARG A 79 -4.51 -10.49 12.33
CA ARG A 79 -3.81 -10.21 11.06
C ARG A 79 -2.91 -8.98 11.19
N LEU A 80 -3.38 -7.99 11.92
CA LEU A 80 -2.69 -6.74 12.14
C LEU A 80 -1.47 -6.94 13.05
N LEU A 81 -1.59 -7.71 14.13
CA LEU A 81 -0.46 -8.14 14.97
C LEU A 81 0.57 -8.95 14.15
N LYS A 82 0.12 -9.79 13.22
CA LYS A 82 1.03 -10.54 12.34
C LYS A 82 1.83 -9.60 11.43
N LEU A 83 1.17 -8.56 10.89
CA LEU A 83 1.83 -7.54 10.08
C LEU A 83 2.83 -6.72 10.91
N GLU A 84 2.47 -6.34 12.14
CA GLU A 84 3.36 -5.61 13.05
C GLU A 84 4.63 -6.39 13.38
N ARG A 85 4.50 -7.69 13.66
CA ARG A 85 5.68 -8.56 13.86
C ARG A 85 6.55 -8.65 12.61
N GLN A 86 5.94 -8.63 11.42
CA GLN A 86 6.69 -8.64 10.17
C GLN A 86 7.41 -7.32 9.95
N THR A 87 6.77 -6.17 10.19
CA THR A 87 7.40 -4.84 10.08
C THR A 87 8.57 -4.71 11.06
N GLU A 88 8.40 -5.14 12.31
CA GLU A 88 9.46 -5.17 13.31
C GLU A 88 10.64 -6.02 12.84
N ALA A 89 10.36 -7.22 12.29
CA ALA A 89 11.36 -8.15 11.77
C ALA A 89 12.10 -7.62 10.52
N THR A 90 11.45 -6.82 9.68
CA THR A 90 12.05 -6.23 8.47
C THR A 90 12.65 -4.85 8.68
N ALA A 91 12.39 -4.19 9.81
CA ALA A 91 12.97 -2.89 10.12
C ALA A 91 14.50 -2.99 10.06
N PRO A 92 15.19 -2.11 9.30
CA PRO A 92 16.64 -2.14 9.23
C PRO A 92 17.21 -1.96 10.63
N VAL A 93 18.31 -2.66 10.91
CA VAL A 93 18.98 -2.66 12.23
C VAL A 93 19.18 -1.25 12.80
N LEU A 94 19.46 -0.29 11.92
CA LEU A 94 19.66 1.12 12.24
C LEU A 94 18.39 1.80 12.80
N LEU A 95 17.20 1.43 12.31
CA LEU A 95 15.92 1.90 12.84
C LEU A 95 15.59 1.28 14.20
N ARG A 96 15.99 0.02 14.44
CA ARG A 96 15.85 -0.63 15.74
C ARG A 96 16.74 0.02 16.80
N MET A 97 17.99 0.31 16.44
CA MET A 97 18.94 1.02 17.31
C MET A 97 18.47 2.44 17.67
N LEU A 98 17.85 3.16 16.74
CA LEU A 98 17.28 4.49 17.00
C LEU A 98 16.06 4.47 17.93
N ASN A 99 15.30 3.37 17.94
CA ASN A 99 14.14 3.19 18.82
C ASN A 99 14.49 2.59 20.19
N GLY A 100 15.79 2.39 20.50
CA GLY A 100 16.25 2.02 21.84
C GLY A 100 16.07 0.55 22.22
N TYR A 101 16.12 -0.36 21.24
CA TYR A 101 16.21 -1.82 21.47
C TYR A 101 17.56 -2.38 21.02
#